data_AF-A0A7U9XM55-F1
#
_entry.id   AF-A0A7U9XM55-F1
#
_cell.length_a   1.000
_cell.length_b   1.000
_cell.length_c   1.000
_cell.angle_alpha   90.00
_cell.angle_beta   90.00
_cell.angle_gamma   90.00
#
_symmetry.space_group_name_H-M   'P 1'
#
loop_
_entity.id
_entity.type
_entity.pdbx_description
1 polymer ?
#
loop_
_entity_poly.entity_id
_entity_poly.type
_entity_poly.pdbx_seq_one_letter_code
_entity_poly.pdbx_strand_id
1 'polypeptide(L)'
;MANCERSKKNIDMEKKEEVTTNICRDTLRIKQGVYTICFVLFCLIDQIVGSATGRVQHTAVNCSGFLIAIIIFTGCHWKDFIRLPYLLWTICSVIGGSIAVNWGRQNYDGYGKWVTAVINVIIYGYLVIRIFMRICEEKKAPRLKWSVFGVWVVMMLAMVFSDNDSVWPVWYLVMFGCFYLTEFTREELNALFNGMLNGIIIGFCILQSFATMFRAFDTLRYTGMYTNANMYALFCLIVHAAILGKWYQFKRNGASPIWSVLAGLGSGILMAYCFLAIGRAAMIVMCFNTVLLIALFFFQEKGKRFLKASGRLAAVMLSAILMFPAVFFSVRVIPASFSSAMVLTGDPGNKIQGMVHSWDDRYIEMDEFLEAALGRLFWFLFPKEAEEDDADFVGRICDFWVPSLKVYAAEESREGNLTVAEKKPWGSGLEREDPVLSEKDEMSDPVKVRWAIYKTYLGRLNLKGHRNCEDGVWVTAEGYFAPHAHNFLLQIMFSFGIPAGVLFLLLAVAVVLCCLMRCLDKAQGNWFFVVGVFMITSFVGFGVLEIDWRLGQLSFLAFFVVQYLLLHKCGEENEKTFSLSNRGRKWKRLVLEPTSEKQRPYIGKKE
;
A
#
# COMPACT_ATOMS: atom_id res chain seq x y z
N MET A 1 55.42 1.42 -32.67
CA MET A 1 55.18 1.89 -31.29
C MET A 1 53.78 2.49 -31.09
N ALA A 2 53.30 3.39 -31.95
CA ALA A 2 51.98 4.03 -31.79
C ALA A 2 50.76 3.08 -31.70
N ASN A 3 50.75 1.94 -32.40
CA ASN A 3 49.67 0.94 -32.31
C ASN A 3 49.65 0.17 -30.98
N CYS A 4 50.80 0.00 -30.31
CA CYS A 4 50.89 -0.71 -29.03
C CYS A 4 50.41 0.18 -27.87
N GLU A 5 50.73 1.47 -27.89
CA GLU A 5 50.22 2.45 -26.91
C GLU A 5 48.71 2.67 -27.03
N ARG A 6 48.16 2.65 -28.26
CA ARG A 6 46.72 2.77 -28.49
C ARG A 6 45.95 1.54 -27.98
N SER A 7 46.54 0.35 -28.14
CA SER A 7 45.98 -0.91 -27.60
C SER A 7 46.00 -0.93 -26.07
N LYS A 8 47.12 -0.53 -25.43
CA LYS A 8 47.20 -0.40 -23.96
C LYS A 8 46.18 0.60 -23.40
N LYS A 9 46.03 1.78 -24.01
CA LYS A 9 45.02 2.76 -23.59
C LYS A 9 43.59 2.24 -23.70
N ASN A 10 43.29 1.43 -24.71
CA ASN A 10 41.96 0.85 -24.86
C ASN A 10 41.69 -0.21 -23.78
N ILE A 11 42.66 -1.07 -23.48
CA ILE A 11 42.56 -2.07 -22.40
C ILE A 11 42.41 -1.40 -21.03
N ASP A 12 43.16 -0.33 -20.77
CA ASP A 12 43.07 0.44 -19.51
C ASP A 12 41.72 1.17 -19.38
N MET A 13 41.13 1.65 -20.49
CA MET A 13 39.78 2.21 -20.51
C MET A 13 38.71 1.15 -20.24
N GLU A 14 38.77 0.00 -20.92
CA GLU A 14 37.82 -1.11 -20.70
C GLU A 14 37.88 -1.59 -19.25
N LYS A 15 39.08 -1.76 -18.69
CA LYS A 15 39.26 -2.15 -17.29
C LYS A 15 38.71 -1.11 -16.32
N LYS A 16 38.85 0.18 -16.63
CA LYS A 16 38.29 1.28 -15.82
C LYS A 16 36.76 1.35 -15.91
N GLU A 17 36.18 1.11 -17.09
CA GLU A 17 34.74 1.01 -17.28
C GLU A 17 34.15 -0.20 -16.55
N GLU A 18 34.82 -1.35 -16.60
CA GLU A 18 34.40 -2.56 -15.89
C GLU A 18 34.42 -2.35 -14.37
N VAL A 19 35.50 -1.78 -13.83
CA VAL A 19 35.62 -1.45 -12.40
C VAL A 19 34.52 -0.46 -11.98
N THR A 20 34.27 0.59 -12.77
CA THR A 20 33.23 1.58 -12.47
C THR A 20 31.83 0.95 -12.50
N THR A 21 31.58 0.05 -13.44
CA THR A 21 30.31 -0.67 -13.57
C THR A 21 30.07 -1.61 -12.39
N ASN A 22 31.10 -2.31 -11.93
CA ASN A 22 31.03 -3.17 -10.76
C ASN A 22 30.75 -2.38 -9.47
N ILE A 23 31.45 -1.27 -9.25
CA ILE A 23 31.21 -0.38 -8.09
C ILE A 23 29.78 0.16 -8.09
N CYS A 24 29.26 0.57 -9.25
CA CYS A 24 27.88 1.04 -9.39
C CYS A 24 26.87 -0.05 -9.04
N ARG A 25 27.10 -1.28 -9.54
CA ARG A 25 26.25 -2.44 -9.25
C ARG A 25 26.24 -2.80 -7.76
N ASP A 26 27.41 -2.79 -7.11
CA ASP A 26 27.52 -3.09 -5.68
C ASP A 26 26.83 -2.02 -4.83
N THR A 27 26.98 -0.74 -5.20
CA THR A 27 26.26 0.36 -4.57
C THR A 27 24.75 0.19 -4.66
N LEU A 28 24.23 -0.20 -5.84
CA LEU A 28 22.80 -0.47 -6.04
C LEU A 28 22.31 -1.66 -5.21
N ARG A 29 23.12 -2.72 -5.08
CA ARG A 29 22.79 -3.87 -4.23
C ARG A 29 22.70 -3.50 -2.76
N ILE A 30 23.64 -2.68 -2.26
CA ILE A 30 23.61 -2.18 -0.88
C ILE A 30 22.36 -1.33 -0.66
N LYS A 31 22.05 -0.40 -1.57
CA LYS A 31 20.81 0.39 -1.51
C LYS A 31 19.57 -0.50 -1.45
N GLN A 32 19.48 -1.51 -2.31
CA GLN A 32 18.40 -2.49 -2.28
C GLN A 32 18.30 -3.24 -0.94
N GLY A 33 19.42 -3.63 -0.35
CA GLY A 33 19.48 -4.26 0.97
C GLY A 33 18.92 -3.34 2.06
N VAL A 34 19.35 -2.07 2.08
CA VAL A 34 18.83 -1.06 3.01
C VAL A 34 17.32 -0.88 2.85
N TYR A 35 16.82 -0.77 1.62
CA TYR A 35 15.38 -0.67 1.36
C TYR A 35 14.64 -1.90 1.85
N THR A 36 15.17 -3.10 1.62
CA THR A 36 14.58 -4.36 2.09
C THR A 36 14.42 -4.35 3.62
N ILE A 37 15.46 -3.96 4.34
CA ILE A 37 15.41 -3.86 5.81
C ILE A 37 14.39 -2.82 6.26
N CYS A 38 14.34 -1.64 5.61
CA CYS A 38 13.34 -0.62 5.93
C CYS A 38 11.92 -1.14 5.78
N PHE A 39 11.62 -1.90 4.71
CA PHE A 39 10.28 -2.45 4.50
C PHE A 39 9.94 -3.64 5.41
N VAL A 40 10.92 -4.42 5.88
CA VAL A 40 10.71 -5.37 6.99
C VAL A 40 10.32 -4.61 8.26
N LEU A 41 11.03 -3.53 8.58
CA LEU A 41 10.73 -2.71 9.76
C LEU A 41 9.39 -1.97 9.64
N PHE A 42 8.97 -1.56 8.43
CA PHE A 42 7.61 -1.06 8.21
C PHE A 42 6.54 -2.12 8.49
N CYS A 43 6.76 -3.38 8.14
CA CYS A 43 5.84 -4.46 8.51
C CYS A 43 5.75 -4.63 10.04
N LEU A 44 6.88 -4.49 10.74
CA LEU A 44 6.88 -4.53 12.20
C LEU A 44 6.12 -3.34 12.81
N ILE A 45 6.29 -2.13 12.27
CA ILE A 45 5.51 -0.95 12.69
C ILE A 45 4.02 -1.18 12.45
N ASP A 46 3.64 -1.69 11.27
CA ASP A 46 2.25 -2.02 10.92
C ASP A 46 1.64 -3.01 11.92
N GLN A 47 2.38 -4.07 12.27
CA GLN A 47 1.97 -5.04 13.28
C GLN A 47 1.82 -4.41 14.67
N ILE A 48 2.77 -3.59 15.12
CA ILE A 48 2.70 -2.90 16.41
C ILE A 48 1.49 -1.96 16.43
N VAL A 49 1.23 -1.25 15.33
CA VAL A 49 0.08 -0.34 15.20
C VAL A 49 -1.24 -1.10 15.27
N GLY A 50 -1.30 -2.31 14.75
CA GLY A 50 -2.50 -3.14 14.80
C GLY A 50 -2.64 -4.02 16.04
N SER A 51 -1.68 -4.01 16.97
CA SER A 51 -1.67 -4.88 18.16
C SER A 51 -1.52 -4.14 19.49
N ALA A 52 -0.74 -3.07 19.53
CA ALA A 52 -0.50 -2.28 20.73
C ALA A 52 -1.46 -1.09 20.83
N THR A 53 -1.64 -0.57 22.04
CA THR A 53 -2.46 0.61 22.31
C THR A 53 -1.64 1.72 22.96
N GLY A 54 -2.11 2.96 22.81
CA GLY A 54 -1.57 4.13 23.51
C GLY A 54 -0.10 4.42 23.16
N ARG A 55 0.76 4.48 24.19
CA ARG A 55 2.13 5.01 24.07
C ARG A 55 3.02 4.26 23.08
N VAL A 56 2.94 2.92 23.06
CA VAL A 56 3.79 2.08 22.21
C VAL A 56 3.40 2.28 20.74
N GLN A 57 2.10 2.24 20.45
CA GLN A 57 1.54 2.46 19.12
C GLN A 57 1.99 3.81 18.55
N HIS A 58 1.78 4.92 19.28
CA HIS A 58 2.16 6.24 18.77
C HIS A 58 3.67 6.42 18.59
N THR A 59 4.49 5.77 19.42
CA THR A 59 5.96 5.81 19.28
C THR A 59 6.39 5.07 18.02
N ALA A 60 5.82 3.88 17.76
CA ALA A 60 6.10 3.09 16.56
C ALA A 60 5.71 3.83 15.28
N VAL A 61 4.57 4.53 15.28
CA VAL A 61 4.15 5.39 14.15
C VAL A 61 5.23 6.42 13.82
N ASN A 62 5.77 7.13 14.80
CA ASN A 62 6.80 8.14 14.55
C ASN A 62 8.09 7.55 13.96
N CYS A 63 8.41 6.29 14.27
CA CYS A 63 9.57 5.60 13.70
C CYS A 63 9.45 5.38 12.18
N SER A 64 8.24 5.48 11.59
CA SER A 64 8.10 5.43 10.14
C SER A 64 8.86 6.59 9.46
N GLY A 65 8.92 7.75 10.13
CA GLY A 65 9.68 8.92 9.70
C GLY A 65 11.17 8.64 9.57
N PHE A 66 11.75 7.85 10.48
CA PHE A 66 13.17 7.47 10.44
C PHE A 66 13.47 6.59 9.23
N LEU A 67 12.61 5.61 8.96
CA LEU A 67 12.79 4.68 7.86
C LEU A 67 12.66 5.38 6.49
N ILE A 68 11.70 6.30 6.34
CA ILE A 68 11.60 7.14 5.13
C ILE A 68 12.84 8.04 4.99
N ALA A 69 13.32 8.64 6.08
CA ALA A 69 14.53 9.46 6.04
C ALA A 69 15.76 8.65 5.61
N ILE A 70 15.93 7.42 6.09
CA ILE A 70 16.99 6.50 5.65
C ILE A 70 16.89 6.26 4.13
N ILE A 71 15.70 6.00 3.61
CA ILE A 71 15.45 5.83 2.17
C ILE A 71 15.81 7.10 1.38
N ILE A 72 15.56 8.29 1.93
CA ILE A 72 15.94 9.56 1.29
C ILE A 72 17.47 9.74 1.31
N PHE A 73 18.13 9.41 2.43
CA PHE A 73 19.57 9.58 2.58
C PHE A 73 20.39 8.69 1.65
N THR A 74 19.89 7.53 1.22
CA THR A 74 20.58 6.73 0.19
C THR A 74 20.66 7.44 -1.17
N GLY A 75 19.78 8.40 -1.43
CA GLY A 75 19.81 9.30 -2.59
C GLY A 75 20.60 10.60 -2.36
N CYS A 76 21.27 10.74 -1.21
CA CYS A 76 22.07 11.91 -0.85
C CYS A 76 23.58 11.62 -0.92
N HIS A 77 24.38 12.60 -1.33
CA HIS A 77 25.84 12.50 -1.22
C HIS A 77 26.32 13.06 0.12
N TRP A 78 27.13 12.31 0.85
CA TRP A 78 27.65 12.73 2.16
C TRP A 78 28.42 14.06 2.14
N LYS A 79 29.06 14.38 1.01
CA LYS A 79 29.79 15.64 0.82
C LYS A 79 28.87 16.86 0.82
N ASP A 80 27.57 16.69 0.58
CA ASP A 80 26.61 17.78 0.55
C ASP A 80 26.38 18.38 1.95
N PHE A 81 26.63 17.61 3.02
CA PHE A 81 26.32 17.98 4.41
C PHE A 81 27.44 18.72 5.15
N ILE A 82 28.54 19.09 4.47
CA ILE A 82 29.73 19.73 5.10
C ILE A 82 29.62 21.27 5.11
N ARG A 83 28.52 21.85 4.60
CA ARG A 83 28.34 23.31 4.52
C ARG A 83 27.90 23.94 5.83
N LEU A 84 28.18 25.24 5.98
CA LEU A 84 27.87 26.05 7.17
C LEU A 84 26.39 25.94 7.66
N PRO A 85 25.36 25.92 6.79
CA PRO A 85 23.97 25.79 7.26
C PRO A 85 23.71 24.50 8.05
N TYR A 86 24.40 23.40 7.70
CA TYR A 86 24.27 22.13 8.43
C TYR A 86 25.00 22.17 9.77
N LEU A 87 26.11 22.89 9.87
CA LEU A 87 26.79 23.12 11.16
C LEU A 87 25.88 23.91 12.10
N LEU A 88 25.28 25.00 11.61
CA LEU A 88 24.32 25.82 12.38
C LEU A 88 23.12 24.98 12.83
N TRP A 89 22.54 24.19 11.92
CA TRP A 89 21.44 23.29 12.26
C TRP A 89 21.83 22.24 13.29
N THR A 90 23.06 21.71 13.22
CA THR A 90 23.57 20.74 14.20
C THR A 90 23.63 21.37 15.60
N ILE A 91 24.19 22.58 15.72
CA ILE A 91 24.27 23.31 17.00
C ILE A 91 22.86 23.58 17.54
N CYS A 92 21.95 24.10 16.70
CA CYS A 92 20.56 24.34 17.08
C CYS A 92 19.85 23.04 17.49
N SER A 93 20.10 21.93 16.80
CA SER A 93 19.50 20.62 17.08
C SER A 93 19.98 20.03 18.39
N VAL A 94 21.26 20.18 18.73
CA VAL A 94 21.80 19.71 20.02
C VAL A 94 21.19 20.52 21.16
N ILE A 95 21.26 21.86 21.09
CA ILE A 95 20.74 22.73 22.15
C ILE A 95 19.21 22.59 22.28
N GLY A 96 18.49 22.80 21.18
CA GLY A 96 17.02 22.75 21.14
C GLY A 96 16.49 21.34 21.40
N GLY A 97 17.15 20.31 20.89
CA GLY A 97 16.79 18.92 21.14
C GLY A 97 16.95 18.54 22.61
N SER A 98 18.06 18.92 23.26
CA SER A 98 18.25 18.68 24.70
C SER A 98 17.19 19.38 25.55
N ILE A 99 16.87 20.63 25.24
CA ILE A 99 15.80 21.38 25.94
C ILE A 99 14.45 20.69 25.72
N ALA A 100 14.11 20.35 24.48
CA ALA A 100 12.84 19.72 24.14
C ALA A 100 12.67 18.35 24.80
N VAL A 101 13.73 17.53 24.84
CA VAL A 101 13.70 16.21 25.50
C VAL A 101 13.51 16.36 27.01
N ASN A 102 14.22 17.29 27.65
CA ASN A 102 14.07 17.53 29.09
C ASN A 102 12.67 18.06 29.44
N TRP A 103 12.14 18.98 28.62
CA TRP A 103 10.78 19.50 28.78
C TRP A 103 9.73 18.40 28.60
N GLY A 104 9.86 17.57 27.57
CA GLY A 104 8.94 16.48 27.28
C GLY A 104 8.92 15.39 28.36
N ARG A 105 10.04 15.18 29.07
CA ARG A 105 10.09 14.25 30.21
C ARG A 105 9.18 14.70 31.36
N GLN A 106 9.01 16.00 31.56
CA GLN A 106 8.26 16.56 32.69
C GLN A 106 6.80 16.87 32.34
N ASN A 107 6.50 17.19 31.07
CA ASN A 107 5.22 17.77 30.67
C ASN A 107 4.41 16.93 29.67
N TYR A 108 4.92 15.78 29.20
CA TYR A 108 4.27 15.02 28.13
C TYR A 108 4.15 13.52 28.47
N ASP A 109 2.92 13.06 28.72
CA ASP A 109 2.61 11.68 29.15
C ASP A 109 3.13 10.61 28.16
N GLY A 110 3.20 10.96 26.88
CA GLY A 110 3.73 10.12 25.81
C GLY A 110 5.22 10.37 25.52
N TYR A 111 6.10 10.30 26.52
CA TYR A 111 7.53 10.64 26.36
C TYR A 111 8.19 10.02 25.12
N GLY A 112 7.95 8.74 24.83
CA GLY A 112 8.47 8.07 23.62
C GLY A 112 8.00 8.70 22.31
N LYS A 113 6.71 9.07 22.21
CA LYS A 113 6.13 9.79 21.08
C LYS A 113 6.79 11.18 20.94
N TRP A 114 7.01 11.87 22.05
CA TRP A 114 7.63 13.20 22.03
C TRP A 114 9.10 13.13 21.57
N VAL A 115 9.91 12.26 22.16
CA VAL A 115 11.33 12.12 21.80
C VAL A 115 11.48 11.72 20.34
N THR A 116 10.69 10.76 19.86
CA THR A 116 10.74 10.35 18.45
C THR A 116 10.30 11.47 17.50
N ALA A 117 9.34 12.31 17.89
CA ALA A 117 8.96 13.50 17.14
C ALA A 117 10.12 14.52 17.07
N VAL A 118 10.78 14.81 18.20
CA VAL A 118 11.95 15.72 18.24
C VAL A 118 13.06 15.22 17.33
N ILE A 119 13.37 13.91 17.37
CA ILE A 119 14.38 13.31 16.49
C ILE A 119 13.97 13.46 15.01
N ASN A 120 12.70 13.23 14.66
CA ASN A 120 12.23 13.46 13.30
C ASN A 120 12.41 14.92 12.87
N VAL A 121 12.09 15.90 13.73
CA VAL A 121 12.31 17.33 13.41
C VAL A 121 13.77 17.60 13.11
N ILE A 122 14.69 17.05 13.91
CA ILE A 122 16.13 17.20 13.70
C ILE A 122 16.54 16.61 12.34
N ILE A 123 16.14 15.37 12.05
CA ILE A 123 16.48 14.65 10.82
C ILE A 123 15.92 15.36 9.58
N TYR A 124 14.62 15.67 9.59
CA TYR A 124 13.97 16.32 8.46
C TYR A 124 14.43 17.76 8.28
N GLY A 125 14.93 18.43 9.32
CA GLY A 125 15.61 19.72 9.19
C GLY A 125 16.83 19.66 8.27
N TYR A 126 17.68 18.63 8.39
CA TYR A 126 18.78 18.42 7.45
C TYR A 126 18.29 18.23 6.00
N LEU A 127 17.20 17.48 5.82
CA LEU A 127 16.62 17.23 4.49
C LEU A 127 16.00 18.49 3.88
N VAL A 128 15.29 19.29 4.67
CA VAL A 128 14.70 20.57 4.24
C VAL A 128 15.79 21.57 3.87
N ILE A 129 16.84 21.70 4.69
CA ILE A 129 18.00 22.56 4.37
C ILE A 129 18.62 22.11 3.05
N ARG A 130 18.85 20.80 2.87
CA ARG A 130 19.40 20.28 1.61
C ARG A 130 18.57 20.66 0.40
N ILE A 131 17.26 20.46 0.47
CA ILE A 131 16.33 20.79 -0.62
C ILE A 131 16.35 22.29 -0.90
N PHE A 132 16.33 23.11 0.15
CA PHE A 132 16.42 24.56 0.04
C PHE A 132 17.71 25.01 -0.67
N MET A 133 18.86 24.49 -0.24
CA MET A 133 20.17 24.79 -0.84
C MET A 133 20.22 24.37 -2.32
N ARG A 134 19.69 23.19 -2.64
CA ARG A 134 19.66 22.66 -4.01
C ARG A 134 18.80 23.52 -4.94
N ILE A 135 17.65 23.98 -4.47
CA ILE A 135 16.70 24.77 -5.28
C ILE A 135 17.14 26.23 -5.36
N CYS A 136 17.47 26.86 -4.23
CA CYS A 136 17.71 28.30 -4.16
C CYS A 136 19.14 28.68 -4.54
N GLU A 137 20.15 27.98 -4.01
CA GLU A 137 21.55 28.31 -4.27
C GLU A 137 22.05 27.67 -5.55
N GLU A 138 21.86 26.34 -5.68
CA GLU A 138 22.38 25.61 -6.84
C GLU A 138 21.50 25.77 -8.08
N LYS A 139 20.28 26.30 -7.93
CA LYS A 139 19.28 26.46 -9.00
C LYS A 139 18.99 25.15 -9.75
N LYS A 140 19.15 24.01 -9.07
CA LYS A 140 18.91 22.65 -9.61
C LYS A 140 17.55 22.16 -9.15
N ALA A 141 16.50 22.64 -9.80
CA ALA A 141 15.14 22.16 -9.54
C ALA A 141 15.02 20.66 -9.90
N PRO A 142 14.37 19.84 -9.04
CA PRO A 142 14.15 18.43 -9.35
C PRO A 142 13.23 18.24 -10.56
N ARG A 143 13.43 17.13 -11.28
CA ARG A 143 12.68 16.72 -12.48
C ARG A 143 11.28 16.20 -12.14
N LEU A 144 10.44 17.10 -11.66
CA LEU A 144 9.10 16.83 -11.18
C LEU A 144 8.03 17.36 -12.14
N LYS A 145 6.85 16.73 -12.16
CA LYS A 145 5.63 17.35 -12.68
C LYS A 145 5.12 18.35 -11.64
N TRP A 146 5.65 19.57 -11.69
CA TRP A 146 5.35 20.63 -10.72
C TRP A 146 3.87 20.95 -10.57
N SER A 147 3.06 20.81 -11.63
CA SER A 147 1.61 20.97 -11.54
C SER A 147 0.95 19.94 -10.62
N VAL A 148 1.27 18.66 -10.79
CA VAL A 148 0.72 17.58 -9.96
C VAL A 148 1.25 17.66 -8.54
N PHE A 149 2.53 18.02 -8.36
CA PHE A 149 3.08 18.27 -7.04
C PHE A 149 2.42 19.46 -6.34
N GLY A 150 2.14 20.55 -7.07
CA GLY A 150 1.39 21.69 -6.54
C GLY A 150 0.00 21.29 -6.06
N VAL A 151 -0.72 20.47 -6.82
CA VAL A 151 -2.03 19.91 -6.41
C VAL A 151 -1.89 19.08 -5.13
N TRP A 152 -0.85 18.24 -5.04
CA TRP A 152 -0.57 17.46 -3.84
C TRP A 152 -0.26 18.33 -2.62
N VAL A 153 0.55 19.39 -2.79
CA VAL A 153 0.86 20.34 -1.71
C VAL A 153 -0.40 21.10 -1.27
N VAL A 154 -1.24 21.55 -2.22
CA VAL A 154 -2.51 22.22 -1.91
C VAL A 154 -3.44 21.29 -1.13
N MET A 155 -3.54 20.02 -1.52
CA MET A 155 -4.30 19.02 -0.77
C MET A 155 -3.78 18.89 0.66
N MET A 156 -2.47 18.71 0.85
CA MET A 156 -1.88 18.58 2.19
C MET A 156 -2.08 19.84 3.04
N LEU A 157 -1.93 21.04 2.46
CA LEU A 157 -2.18 22.30 3.16
C LEU A 157 -3.66 22.46 3.53
N ALA A 158 -4.58 22.06 2.67
CA ALA A 158 -6.01 22.05 2.99
C ALA A 158 -6.31 21.14 4.19
N MET A 159 -5.63 19.99 4.31
CA MET A 159 -5.74 19.13 5.48
C MET A 159 -5.12 19.75 6.74
N VAL A 160 -4.00 20.47 6.61
CA VAL A 160 -3.35 21.16 7.74
C VAL A 160 -4.19 22.31 8.29
N PHE A 161 -4.88 23.06 7.42
CA PHE A 161 -5.72 24.20 7.80
C PHE A 161 -7.20 23.83 8.03
N SER A 162 -7.52 22.53 8.01
CA SER A 162 -8.84 22.03 8.36
C SER A 162 -9.13 22.24 9.85
N ASP A 163 -10.41 22.13 10.25
CA ASP A 163 -10.81 22.22 11.66
C ASP A 163 -10.43 20.95 12.47
N ASN A 164 -9.74 19.99 11.86
CA ASN A 164 -9.29 18.75 12.49
C ASN A 164 -8.06 18.95 13.38
N ASP A 165 -8.06 18.34 14.57
CA ASP A 165 -6.95 18.38 15.52
C ASP A 165 -5.75 17.48 15.14
N SER A 166 -5.82 16.83 13.98
CA SER A 166 -4.81 15.89 13.50
C SER A 166 -3.53 16.57 13.02
N VAL A 167 -2.40 16.27 13.66
CA VAL A 167 -1.07 16.85 13.30
C VAL A 167 -0.39 16.11 12.15
N TRP A 168 -0.83 14.89 11.83
CA TRP A 168 -0.16 14.04 10.84
C TRP A 168 -0.04 14.61 9.42
N PRO A 169 -0.96 15.44 8.90
CA PRO A 169 -0.80 16.03 7.58
C PRO A 169 0.46 16.89 7.49
N VAL A 170 0.83 17.59 8.57
CA VAL A 170 2.10 18.35 8.64
C VAL A 170 3.30 17.40 8.52
N TRP A 171 3.27 16.29 9.26
CA TRP A 171 4.33 15.28 9.23
C TRP A 171 4.48 14.68 7.83
N TYR A 172 3.38 14.31 7.19
CA TYR A 172 3.40 13.71 5.85
C TYR A 172 3.78 14.72 4.78
N LEU A 173 3.40 15.98 4.92
CA LEU A 173 3.81 17.06 4.03
C LEU A 173 5.32 17.20 4.00
N VAL A 174 5.97 17.22 5.18
CA VAL A 174 7.43 17.30 5.27
C VAL A 174 8.09 15.99 4.84
N MET A 175 7.61 14.86 5.35
CA MET A 175 8.20 13.54 5.09
C MET A 175 8.15 13.16 3.61
N PHE A 176 6.95 13.12 3.04
CA PHE A 176 6.78 12.75 1.64
C PHE A 176 7.09 13.92 0.70
N GLY A 177 6.97 15.17 1.12
CA GLY A 177 7.50 16.31 0.37
C GLY A 177 9.01 16.19 0.13
N CYS A 178 9.79 15.87 1.17
CA CYS A 178 11.22 15.61 1.04
C CYS A 178 11.51 14.38 0.16
N PHE A 179 10.71 13.33 0.28
CA PHE A 179 10.83 12.13 -0.55
C PHE A 179 10.59 12.44 -2.04
N TYR A 180 9.53 13.19 -2.36
CA TYR A 180 9.18 13.53 -3.75
C TYR A 180 10.14 14.54 -4.39
N LEU A 181 10.75 15.42 -3.59
CA LEU A 181 11.78 16.37 -4.06
C LEU A 181 13.17 15.71 -4.22
N THR A 182 13.33 14.48 -3.75
CA THR A 182 14.53 13.67 -3.98
C THR A 182 14.42 12.95 -5.33
N GLU A 183 15.49 12.99 -6.12
CA GLU A 183 15.52 12.33 -7.43
C GLU A 183 16.16 10.96 -7.30
N PHE A 184 15.43 9.94 -7.75
CA PHE A 184 15.95 8.58 -7.92
C PHE A 184 16.13 8.26 -9.39
N THR A 185 17.28 7.66 -9.75
CA THR A 185 17.46 7.13 -11.11
C THR A 185 16.56 5.91 -11.36
N ARG A 186 16.45 5.46 -12.60
CA ARG A 186 15.65 4.27 -12.95
C ARG A 186 16.16 3.01 -12.24
N GLU A 187 17.48 2.88 -12.10
CA GLU A 187 18.14 1.77 -11.44
C GLU A 187 17.91 1.81 -9.92
N GLU A 188 17.95 3.01 -9.33
CA GLU A 188 17.64 3.20 -7.91
C GLU A 188 16.18 2.97 -7.60
N LEU A 189 15.27 3.37 -8.49
CA LEU A 189 13.84 3.09 -8.37
C LEU A 189 13.57 1.59 -8.51
N ASN A 190 14.26 0.92 -9.42
CA ASN A 190 14.22 -0.53 -9.53
C ASN A 190 14.70 -1.19 -8.22
N ALA A 191 15.81 -0.71 -7.64
CA ALA A 191 16.30 -1.18 -6.34
C ALA A 191 15.28 -0.91 -5.21
N LEU A 192 14.64 0.27 -5.19
CA LEU A 192 13.64 0.66 -4.19
C LEU A 192 12.41 -0.24 -4.24
N PHE A 193 11.78 -0.39 -5.40
CA PHE A 193 10.60 -1.25 -5.55
C PHE A 193 10.94 -2.73 -5.33
N ASN A 194 12.12 -3.18 -5.77
CA ASN A 194 12.57 -4.56 -5.54
C ASN A 194 12.82 -4.82 -4.04
N GLY A 195 13.46 -3.86 -3.36
CA GLY A 195 13.66 -3.89 -1.91
C GLY A 195 12.34 -3.83 -1.15
N MET A 196 11.39 -3.00 -1.58
CA MET A 196 10.04 -2.94 -1.03
C MET A 196 9.35 -4.29 -1.08
N LEU A 197 9.27 -4.90 -2.26
CA LEU A 197 8.60 -6.20 -2.41
C LEU A 197 9.28 -7.30 -1.58
N ASN A 198 10.62 -7.36 -1.59
CA ASN A 198 11.36 -8.33 -0.78
C ASN A 198 11.12 -8.09 0.71
N GLY A 199 11.17 -6.84 1.17
CA GLY A 199 11.00 -6.49 2.57
C GLY A 199 9.61 -6.81 3.09
N ILE A 200 8.57 -6.56 2.29
CA ILE A 200 7.18 -6.92 2.62
C ILE A 200 7.03 -8.45 2.74
N ILE A 201 7.56 -9.21 1.77
CA ILE A 201 7.48 -10.69 1.79
C ILE A 201 8.26 -11.28 2.96
N ILE A 202 9.48 -10.79 3.22
CA ILE A 202 10.29 -11.24 4.37
C ILE A 202 9.60 -10.87 5.69
N GLY A 203 9.06 -9.64 5.79
CA GLY A 203 8.30 -9.18 6.94
C GLY A 203 7.10 -10.09 7.22
N PHE A 204 6.35 -10.48 6.18
CA PHE A 204 5.29 -11.48 6.29
C PHE A 204 5.82 -12.82 6.81
N CYS A 205 6.89 -13.37 6.23
CA CYS A 205 7.44 -14.64 6.70
C CYS A 205 7.81 -14.59 8.19
N ILE A 206 8.46 -13.52 8.63
CA ILE A 206 8.82 -13.32 10.05
C ILE A 206 7.54 -13.27 10.91
N LEU A 207 6.66 -12.31 10.63
CA LEU A 207 5.45 -12.08 11.44
C LEU A 207 4.51 -13.27 11.44
N GLN A 208 4.33 -13.92 10.29
CA GLN A 208 3.47 -15.10 10.18
C GLN A 208 4.08 -16.32 10.88
N SER A 209 5.39 -16.54 10.79
CA SER A 209 6.04 -17.59 11.57
C SER A 209 5.86 -17.37 13.07
N PHE A 210 6.06 -16.15 13.56
CA PHE A 210 5.76 -15.80 14.96
C PHE A 210 4.29 -16.02 15.32
N ALA A 211 3.35 -15.61 14.45
CA ALA A 211 1.92 -15.85 14.65
C ALA A 211 1.61 -17.36 14.78
N THR A 212 2.12 -18.17 13.86
CA THR A 212 1.87 -19.61 13.82
C THR A 212 2.55 -20.36 14.99
N MET A 213 3.61 -19.82 15.59
CA MET A 213 4.23 -20.42 16.79
C MET A 213 3.51 -20.04 18.09
N PHE A 214 3.07 -18.78 18.22
CA PHE A 214 2.66 -18.24 19.52
C PHE A 214 1.19 -17.83 19.61
N ARG A 215 0.41 -17.98 18.53
CA ARG A 215 -1.01 -17.60 18.49
C ARG A 215 -1.89 -18.70 17.92
N ALA A 216 -2.55 -19.40 18.82
CA ALA A 216 -3.57 -20.40 18.55
C ALA A 216 -4.78 -19.81 17.80
N PHE A 217 -5.47 -20.67 17.05
CA PHE A 217 -6.73 -20.36 16.41
C PHE A 217 -7.91 -20.74 17.32
N ASP A 218 -8.34 -19.78 18.12
CA ASP A 218 -9.31 -19.92 19.22
C ASP A 218 -10.51 -18.96 19.12
N THR A 219 -10.55 -18.19 18.04
CA THR A 219 -11.60 -17.23 17.75
C THR A 219 -12.03 -17.44 16.31
N LEU A 220 -13.32 -17.34 16.01
CA LEU A 220 -13.89 -17.65 14.69
C LEU A 220 -13.15 -16.96 13.52
N ARG A 221 -12.58 -15.77 13.77
CA ARG A 221 -11.81 -15.02 12.78
C ARG A 221 -10.35 -14.98 13.23
N TYR A 222 -9.47 -15.62 12.47
CA TYR A 222 -8.05 -15.62 12.77
C TYR A 222 -7.48 -14.22 12.65
N THR A 223 -6.77 -13.78 13.69
CA THR A 223 -6.27 -12.41 13.81
C THR A 223 -4.77 -12.29 13.55
N GLY A 224 -4.03 -13.39 13.39
CA GLY A 224 -2.56 -13.36 13.25
C GLY A 224 -1.91 -12.50 14.34
N MET A 225 -0.80 -11.81 14.10
CA MET A 225 -0.22 -10.93 15.13
C MET A 225 -0.98 -9.60 15.38
N TYR A 226 -2.26 -9.51 15.02
CA TYR A 226 -3.06 -8.28 15.14
C TYR A 226 -4.19 -8.48 16.17
N THR A 227 -4.75 -7.38 16.67
CA THR A 227 -5.96 -7.43 17.52
C THR A 227 -7.25 -7.50 16.70
N ASN A 228 -7.18 -7.15 15.41
CA ASN A 228 -8.34 -7.09 14.52
C ASN A 228 -8.09 -7.90 13.24
N ALA A 229 -9.02 -8.80 12.92
CA ALA A 229 -8.94 -9.67 11.74
C ALA A 229 -8.95 -8.87 10.42
N ASN A 230 -9.61 -7.70 10.37
CA ASN A 230 -9.58 -6.82 9.19
C ASN A 230 -8.17 -6.24 8.94
N MET A 231 -7.42 -5.91 10.01
CA MET A 231 -6.05 -5.41 9.87
C MET A 231 -5.10 -6.52 9.39
N TYR A 232 -5.25 -7.74 9.92
CA TYR A 232 -4.50 -8.89 9.43
C TYR A 232 -4.83 -9.23 7.96
N ALA A 233 -6.12 -9.20 7.58
CA ALA A 233 -6.55 -9.39 6.20
C ALA A 233 -5.97 -8.33 5.26
N LEU A 234 -5.93 -7.06 5.68
CA LEU A 234 -5.28 -5.98 4.94
C LEU A 234 -3.77 -6.23 4.78
N PHE A 235 -3.09 -6.66 5.84
CA PHE A 235 -1.68 -7.03 5.75
C PHE A 235 -1.45 -8.16 4.74
N CYS A 236 -2.25 -9.24 4.79
CA CYS A 236 -2.22 -10.32 3.79
C CYS A 236 -2.45 -9.81 2.37
N LEU A 237 -3.38 -8.86 2.17
CA LEU A 237 -3.66 -8.25 0.87
C LEU A 237 -2.46 -7.45 0.32
N ILE A 238 -1.75 -6.71 1.16
CA ILE A 238 -0.55 -5.96 0.73
C ILE A 238 0.61 -6.91 0.41
N VAL A 239 0.79 -7.97 1.19
CA VAL A 239 1.79 -9.02 0.90
C VAL A 239 1.44 -9.74 -0.39
N HIS A 240 0.15 -9.97 -0.65
CA HIS A 240 -0.33 -10.58 -1.88
C HIS A 240 -0.03 -9.71 -3.10
N ALA A 241 -0.29 -8.41 -3.02
CA ALA A 241 0.13 -7.45 -4.04
C ALA A 241 1.66 -7.50 -4.28
N ALA A 242 2.47 -7.68 -3.23
CA ALA A 242 3.91 -7.84 -3.36
C ALA A 242 4.30 -9.15 -4.09
N ILE A 243 3.68 -10.28 -3.77
CA ILE A 243 3.89 -11.56 -4.46
C ILE A 243 3.49 -11.45 -5.94
N LEU A 244 2.36 -10.83 -6.26
CA LEU A 244 1.93 -10.61 -7.65
C LEU A 244 2.94 -9.72 -8.41
N GLY A 245 3.46 -8.67 -7.78
CA GLY A 245 4.53 -7.84 -8.32
C GLY A 245 5.79 -8.64 -8.62
N LYS A 246 6.18 -9.55 -7.72
CA LYS A 246 7.30 -10.49 -7.92
C LYS A 246 7.05 -11.49 -9.02
N TRP A 247 5.84 -12.03 -9.11
CA TRP A 247 5.45 -12.95 -10.16
C TRP A 247 5.59 -12.28 -11.53
N TYR A 248 5.10 -11.05 -11.67
CA TYR A 248 5.30 -10.26 -12.89
C TYR A 248 6.79 -10.06 -13.20
N GLN A 249 7.59 -9.69 -12.19
CA GLN A 249 9.03 -9.49 -12.34
C GLN A 249 9.77 -10.75 -12.80
N PHE A 250 9.50 -11.91 -12.18
CA PHE A 250 10.14 -13.19 -12.53
C PHE A 250 9.89 -13.57 -13.98
N LYS A 251 8.64 -13.45 -14.42
CA LYS A 251 8.28 -13.77 -15.79
C LYS A 251 8.92 -12.82 -16.80
N ARG A 252 8.96 -11.52 -16.50
CA ARG A 252 9.58 -10.52 -17.38
C ARG A 252 11.09 -10.73 -17.52
N ASN A 253 11.76 -11.10 -16.43
CA ASN A 253 13.20 -11.34 -16.43
C ASN A 253 13.59 -12.70 -17.02
N GLY A 254 12.62 -13.51 -17.47
CA GLY A 254 12.89 -14.86 -17.95
C GLY A 254 13.45 -15.78 -16.85
N ALA A 255 13.06 -15.56 -15.60
CA ALA A 255 13.50 -16.40 -14.48
C ALA A 255 12.97 -17.84 -14.64
N SER A 256 13.60 -18.78 -13.92
CA SER A 256 13.20 -20.18 -13.97
C SER A 256 11.72 -20.36 -13.61
N PRO A 257 11.03 -21.35 -14.22
CA PRO A 257 9.60 -21.56 -14.01
C PRO A 257 9.26 -21.84 -12.54
N ILE A 258 10.21 -22.39 -11.76
CA ILE A 258 10.09 -22.64 -10.32
C ILE A 258 9.68 -21.36 -9.58
N TRP A 259 10.29 -20.21 -9.87
CA TRP A 259 9.95 -18.96 -9.18
C TRP A 259 8.52 -18.49 -9.48
N SER A 260 8.03 -18.75 -10.69
CA SER A 260 6.64 -18.45 -11.05
C SER A 260 5.66 -19.39 -10.34
N VAL A 261 6.01 -20.68 -10.20
CA VAL A 261 5.22 -21.65 -9.45
C VAL A 261 5.19 -21.29 -7.96
N LEU A 262 6.33 -20.95 -7.37
CA LEU A 262 6.42 -20.51 -5.97
C LEU A 262 5.61 -19.23 -5.72
N ALA A 263 5.61 -18.28 -6.66
CA ALA A 263 4.78 -17.07 -6.53
C ALA A 263 3.27 -17.39 -6.62
N GLY A 264 2.87 -18.32 -7.51
CA GLY A 264 1.49 -18.81 -7.58
C GLY A 264 1.06 -19.54 -6.29
N LEU A 265 1.93 -20.41 -5.76
CA LEU A 265 1.72 -21.11 -4.49
C LEU A 265 1.61 -20.13 -3.32
N GLY A 266 2.51 -19.15 -3.25
CA GLY A 266 2.48 -18.08 -2.25
C GLY A 266 1.20 -17.24 -2.30
N SER A 267 0.70 -16.95 -3.51
CA SER A 267 -0.61 -16.32 -3.70
C SER A 267 -1.75 -17.16 -3.12
N GLY A 268 -1.76 -18.48 -3.37
CA GLY A 268 -2.76 -19.39 -2.82
C GLY A 268 -2.70 -19.50 -1.30
N ILE A 269 -1.49 -19.56 -0.72
CA ILE A 269 -1.26 -19.57 0.73
C ILE A 269 -1.81 -18.29 1.38
N LEU A 270 -1.54 -17.13 0.80
CA LEU A 270 -2.08 -15.86 1.33
C LEU A 270 -3.60 -15.79 1.24
N MET A 271 -4.20 -16.33 0.18
CA MET A 271 -5.67 -16.42 0.07
C MET A 271 -6.24 -17.33 1.17
N ALA A 272 -5.57 -18.44 1.50
CA ALA A 272 -5.98 -19.30 2.62
C ALA A 272 -5.88 -18.58 3.98
N TYR A 273 -4.78 -17.85 4.24
CA TYR A 273 -4.67 -17.05 5.47
C TYR A 273 -5.70 -15.92 5.55
N CYS A 274 -5.98 -15.24 4.44
CA CYS A 274 -7.01 -14.21 4.38
C CYS A 274 -8.43 -14.80 4.56
N PHE A 275 -8.66 -16.03 4.09
CA PHE A 275 -9.89 -16.76 4.32
C PHE A 275 -10.09 -17.07 5.82
N LEU A 276 -9.03 -17.47 6.55
CA LEU A 276 -9.08 -17.62 8.02
C LEU A 276 -9.51 -16.35 8.76
N ALA A 277 -9.18 -15.17 8.23
CA ALA A 277 -9.58 -13.88 8.81
C ALA A 277 -11.05 -13.50 8.50
N ILE A 278 -11.71 -14.26 7.63
CA ILE A 278 -13.05 -14.00 7.07
C ILE A 278 -13.16 -12.56 6.53
N GLY A 279 -12.08 -12.08 5.90
CA GLY A 279 -11.94 -10.71 5.39
C GLY A 279 -12.56 -10.56 3.99
N ARG A 280 -13.88 -10.32 3.90
CA ARG A 280 -14.61 -10.23 2.61
C ARG A 280 -13.98 -9.22 1.63
N ALA A 281 -13.74 -7.99 2.09
CA ALA A 281 -13.17 -6.93 1.27
C ALA A 281 -11.77 -7.31 0.75
N ALA A 282 -10.89 -7.82 1.63
CA ALA A 282 -9.55 -8.25 1.25
C ALA A 282 -9.58 -9.40 0.24
N MET A 283 -10.43 -10.41 0.44
CA MET A 283 -10.57 -11.54 -0.49
C MET A 283 -11.02 -11.09 -1.89
N ILE A 284 -12.03 -10.20 -1.98
CA ILE A 284 -12.50 -9.65 -3.26
C ILE A 284 -11.34 -8.94 -3.97
N VAL A 285 -10.58 -8.10 -3.25
CA VAL A 285 -9.48 -7.32 -3.84
C VAL A 285 -8.29 -8.21 -4.22
N MET A 286 -7.98 -9.27 -3.45
CA MET A 286 -6.96 -10.26 -3.81
C MET A 286 -7.34 -11.01 -5.09
N CYS A 287 -8.60 -11.42 -5.22
CA CYS A 287 -9.12 -12.04 -6.43
C CYS A 287 -9.04 -11.07 -7.62
N PHE A 288 -9.47 -9.83 -7.44
CA PHE A 288 -9.37 -8.79 -8.46
C PHE A 288 -7.93 -8.57 -8.93
N ASN A 289 -6.97 -8.41 -7.99
CA ASN A 289 -5.56 -8.23 -8.32
C ASN A 289 -4.94 -9.44 -9.04
N THR A 290 -5.35 -10.65 -8.66
CA THR A 290 -4.92 -11.89 -9.34
C THR A 290 -5.44 -11.94 -10.77
N VAL A 291 -6.72 -11.64 -10.97
CA VAL A 291 -7.34 -11.56 -12.31
C VAL A 291 -6.66 -10.47 -13.12
N LEU A 292 -6.36 -9.32 -12.53
CA LEU A 292 -5.65 -8.21 -13.18
C LEU A 292 -4.24 -8.62 -13.64
N LEU A 293 -3.46 -9.32 -12.81
CA LEU A 293 -2.16 -9.86 -13.22
C LEU A 293 -2.30 -10.82 -14.42
N ILE A 294 -3.27 -11.72 -14.36
CA ILE A 294 -3.53 -12.69 -15.43
C ILE A 294 -3.97 -11.99 -16.71
N ALA A 295 -4.80 -10.94 -16.61
CA ALA A 295 -5.20 -10.10 -17.73
C ALA A 295 -4.00 -9.38 -18.36
N LEU A 296 -3.10 -8.82 -17.55
CA LEU A 296 -1.85 -8.23 -18.04
C LEU A 296 -1.02 -9.25 -18.83
N PHE A 297 -0.90 -10.49 -18.33
CA PHE A 297 -0.23 -11.56 -19.07
C PHE A 297 -0.98 -11.97 -20.34
N PHE A 298 -2.31 -11.99 -20.31
CA PHE A 298 -3.15 -12.32 -21.46
C PHE A 298 -2.91 -11.35 -22.62
N PHE A 299 -2.83 -10.04 -22.35
CA PHE A 299 -2.59 -9.02 -23.37
C PHE A 299 -1.13 -9.01 -23.89
N GLN A 300 -0.18 -9.46 -23.07
CA GLN A 300 1.24 -9.50 -23.44
C GLN A 300 1.65 -10.76 -24.23
N GLU A 301 1.05 -11.90 -23.93
CA GLU A 301 1.40 -13.18 -24.57
C GLU A 301 0.81 -13.32 -25.98
N LYS A 302 1.38 -14.20 -26.81
CA LYS A 302 0.80 -14.61 -28.10
C LYS A 302 0.48 -16.11 -28.08
N GLY A 303 -0.62 -16.51 -28.72
CA GLY A 303 -1.04 -17.91 -28.88
C GLY A 303 -1.55 -18.60 -27.60
N LYS A 304 -2.64 -19.36 -27.72
CA LYS A 304 -3.31 -20.10 -26.62
C LYS A 304 -3.55 -19.27 -25.35
N ARG A 305 -3.84 -17.97 -25.52
CA ARG A 305 -3.95 -16.98 -24.43
C ARG A 305 -5.01 -17.38 -23.40
N PHE A 306 -6.18 -17.79 -23.87
CA PHE A 306 -7.29 -18.23 -23.02
C PHE A 306 -6.89 -19.45 -22.18
N LEU A 307 -6.30 -20.49 -22.80
CA LEU A 307 -5.85 -21.69 -22.09
C LEU A 307 -4.77 -21.40 -21.04
N LYS A 308 -3.82 -20.50 -21.35
CA LYS A 308 -2.77 -20.09 -20.39
C LYS A 308 -3.34 -19.26 -19.24
N ALA A 309 -4.30 -18.39 -19.52
CA ALA A 309 -4.94 -17.55 -18.52
C ALA A 309 -5.83 -18.39 -17.59
N SER A 310 -6.70 -19.23 -18.15
CA SER A 310 -7.55 -20.14 -17.37
C SER A 310 -6.72 -21.12 -16.56
N GLY A 311 -5.66 -21.69 -17.14
CA GLY A 311 -4.74 -22.59 -16.43
C GLY A 311 -4.04 -21.93 -15.24
N ARG A 312 -3.61 -20.66 -15.36
CA ARG A 312 -3.01 -19.90 -14.24
C ARG A 312 -4.03 -19.60 -13.15
N LEU A 313 -5.24 -19.18 -13.51
CA LEU A 313 -6.28 -18.89 -12.55
C LEU A 313 -6.68 -20.16 -11.79
N ALA A 314 -6.94 -21.24 -12.52
CA ALA A 314 -7.24 -22.55 -11.95
C ALA A 314 -6.11 -23.03 -11.03
N ALA A 315 -4.85 -22.84 -11.42
CA ALA A 315 -3.72 -23.22 -10.58
C ALA A 315 -3.65 -22.43 -9.26
N VAL A 316 -3.92 -21.11 -9.28
CA VAL A 316 -3.95 -20.30 -8.04
C VAL A 316 -5.12 -20.70 -7.14
N MET A 317 -6.31 -20.91 -7.72
CA MET A 317 -7.49 -21.34 -6.96
C MET A 317 -7.30 -22.73 -6.36
N LEU A 318 -6.80 -23.68 -7.16
CA LEU A 318 -6.46 -25.02 -6.70
C LEU A 318 -5.38 -24.97 -5.60
N SER A 319 -4.37 -24.10 -5.75
CA SER A 319 -3.37 -23.88 -4.72
C SER A 319 -3.98 -23.35 -3.42
N ALA A 320 -4.94 -22.43 -3.46
CA ALA A 320 -5.59 -21.92 -2.26
C ALA A 320 -6.40 -23.03 -1.57
N ILE A 321 -7.14 -23.83 -2.34
CA ILE A 321 -7.94 -24.96 -1.82
C ILE A 321 -7.04 -26.03 -1.21
N LEU A 322 -5.96 -26.43 -1.88
CA LEU A 322 -5.06 -27.47 -1.41
C LEU A 322 -4.22 -27.02 -0.20
N MET A 323 -3.84 -25.74 -0.14
CA MET A 323 -3.04 -25.22 0.97
C MET A 323 -3.90 -24.83 2.18
N PHE A 324 -5.22 -24.65 2.02
CA PHE A 324 -6.09 -24.26 3.12
C PHE A 324 -6.06 -25.24 4.30
N PRO A 325 -6.22 -26.58 4.14
CA PRO A 325 -6.10 -27.51 5.25
C PRO A 325 -4.75 -27.40 5.95
N ALA A 326 -3.66 -27.32 5.20
CA ALA A 326 -2.31 -27.18 5.76
C ALA A 326 -2.17 -25.89 6.59
N VAL A 327 -2.69 -24.77 6.09
CA VAL A 327 -2.69 -23.48 6.78
C VAL A 327 -3.56 -23.54 8.04
N PHE A 328 -4.77 -24.08 7.96
CA PHE A 328 -5.69 -24.23 9.09
C PHE A 328 -5.09 -25.10 10.20
N PHE A 329 -4.55 -26.27 9.86
CA PHE A 329 -3.91 -27.15 10.85
C PHE A 329 -2.63 -26.51 11.41
N SER A 330 -1.87 -25.76 10.62
CA SER A 330 -0.65 -25.10 11.11
C SER A 330 -0.92 -24.14 12.26
N VAL A 331 -1.99 -23.35 12.20
CA VAL A 331 -2.36 -22.37 13.25
C VAL A 331 -3.06 -23.00 14.46
N ARG A 332 -3.35 -24.31 14.42
CA ARG A 332 -3.88 -25.08 15.55
C ARG A 332 -2.82 -25.95 16.21
N VAL A 333 -2.10 -26.75 15.43
CA VAL A 333 -1.17 -27.79 15.92
C VAL A 333 0.17 -27.20 16.35
N ILE A 334 0.70 -26.22 15.61
CA ILE A 334 2.00 -25.64 15.93
C ILE A 334 1.94 -24.88 17.25
N PRO A 335 0.96 -23.98 17.51
CA PRO A 335 0.86 -23.29 18.80
C PRO A 335 0.72 -24.22 20.00
N ALA A 336 0.00 -25.35 19.85
CA ALA A 336 -0.15 -26.37 20.90
C ALA A 336 1.19 -27.00 21.33
N SER A 337 2.22 -26.93 20.48
CA SER A 337 3.55 -27.47 20.76
C SER A 337 4.48 -26.49 21.48
N PHE A 338 4.08 -25.22 21.63
CA PHE A 338 4.88 -24.19 22.30
C PHE A 338 4.35 -23.90 23.71
N SER A 339 5.29 -23.69 24.64
CA SER A 339 4.96 -23.48 26.05
C SER A 339 4.39 -22.10 26.37
N SER A 340 4.64 -21.12 25.50
CA SER A 340 4.27 -19.73 25.67
C SER A 340 3.24 -19.32 24.63
N ALA A 341 2.21 -18.61 25.05
CA ALA A 341 1.26 -17.96 24.15
C ALA A 341 1.47 -16.44 24.18
N MET A 342 1.32 -15.79 23.04
CA MET A 342 1.32 -14.33 22.96
C MET A 342 -0.10 -13.80 23.11
N VAL A 343 -0.35 -13.13 24.25
CA VAL A 343 -1.60 -12.41 24.52
C VAL A 343 -1.37 -10.91 24.25
N LEU A 344 -2.20 -10.33 23.41
CA LEU A 344 -2.23 -8.90 23.09
C LEU A 344 -3.24 -8.17 23.96
N THR A 345 -3.07 -6.86 24.10
CA THR A 345 -3.92 -6.00 24.96
C THR A 345 -5.41 -6.01 24.61
N GLY A 346 -5.77 -6.37 23.37
CA GLY A 346 -7.16 -6.47 22.90
C GLY A 346 -7.72 -7.90 22.84
N ASP A 347 -6.99 -8.89 23.33
CA ASP A 347 -7.43 -10.27 23.29
C ASP A 347 -8.47 -10.58 24.39
N PRO A 348 -9.44 -11.47 24.14
CA PRO A 348 -10.43 -11.85 25.13
C PRO A 348 -9.78 -12.63 26.29
N GLY A 349 -10.33 -12.52 27.50
CA GLY A 349 -9.75 -13.12 28.70
C GLY A 349 -9.68 -14.66 28.69
N ASN A 350 -10.45 -15.31 27.81
CA ASN A 350 -10.49 -16.77 27.63
C ASN A 350 -9.51 -17.29 26.55
N LYS A 351 -8.64 -16.43 26.02
CA LYS A 351 -7.69 -16.80 24.98
C LYS A 351 -6.80 -17.97 25.40
N ILE A 352 -6.49 -18.88 24.48
CA ILE A 352 -5.67 -20.04 24.78
C ILE A 352 -4.26 -19.58 25.19
N GLN A 353 -3.93 -19.82 26.46
CA GLN A 353 -2.59 -19.68 27.02
C GLN A 353 -1.87 -21.04 26.85
N GLY A 354 -0.56 -21.06 26.57
CA GLY A 354 0.18 -22.18 25.95
C GLY A 354 0.07 -23.59 26.57
N MET A 355 0.65 -24.59 25.90
CA MET A 355 0.57 -26.04 26.22
C MET A 355 -0.85 -26.63 26.25
N VAL A 356 -1.80 -26.04 25.54
CA VAL A 356 -3.14 -26.62 25.39
C VAL A 356 -3.14 -27.55 24.18
N HIS A 357 -3.53 -28.81 24.40
CA HIS A 357 -3.61 -29.82 23.35
C HIS A 357 -4.48 -29.35 22.18
N SER A 358 -4.11 -29.71 20.95
CA SER A 358 -4.80 -29.25 19.72
C SER A 358 -6.25 -29.76 19.57
N TRP A 359 -6.64 -30.73 20.40
CA TRP A 359 -7.98 -31.32 20.52
C TRP A 359 -8.77 -30.78 21.73
N ASP A 360 -8.32 -29.70 22.35
CA ASP A 360 -9.12 -28.96 23.34
C ASP A 360 -10.29 -28.24 22.64
N ASP A 361 -11.48 -28.31 23.21
CA ASP A 361 -12.73 -27.76 22.68
C ASP A 361 -12.69 -26.24 22.45
N ARG A 362 -11.70 -25.53 23.02
CA ARG A 362 -11.48 -24.10 22.77
C ARG A 362 -10.91 -23.79 21.38
N TYR A 363 -10.34 -24.76 20.69
CA TYR A 363 -9.90 -24.57 19.31
C TYR A 363 -11.10 -24.66 18.36
N ILE A 364 -11.16 -23.73 17.41
CA ILE A 364 -12.23 -23.73 16.41
C ILE A 364 -12.12 -24.96 15.51
N GLU A 365 -13.21 -25.71 15.41
CA GLU A 365 -13.31 -26.86 14.52
C GLU A 365 -13.44 -26.46 13.05
N MET A 366 -13.03 -27.35 12.14
CA MET A 366 -12.96 -27.00 10.71
C MET A 366 -14.35 -26.80 10.11
N ASP A 367 -15.29 -27.67 10.47
CA ASP A 367 -16.70 -27.59 10.10
C ASP A 367 -17.36 -26.32 10.66
N GLU A 368 -17.19 -26.02 11.95
CA GLU A 368 -17.68 -24.79 12.57
C GLU A 368 -17.14 -23.55 11.82
N PHE A 369 -15.84 -23.53 11.54
CA PHE A 369 -15.22 -22.45 10.79
C PHE A 369 -15.76 -22.35 9.36
N LEU A 370 -15.86 -23.47 8.64
CA LEU A 370 -16.31 -23.49 7.25
C LEU A 370 -17.77 -23.05 7.14
N GLU A 371 -18.65 -23.49 8.04
CA GLU A 371 -20.05 -23.07 8.07
C GLU A 371 -20.16 -21.55 8.22
N ALA A 372 -19.44 -20.98 9.20
CA ALA A 372 -19.46 -19.55 9.42
C ALA A 372 -18.78 -18.75 8.30
N ALA A 373 -17.63 -19.21 7.79
CA ALA A 373 -16.87 -18.52 6.75
C ALA A 373 -17.62 -18.55 5.42
N LEU A 374 -18.14 -19.71 5.01
CA LEU A 374 -18.91 -19.87 3.79
C LEU A 374 -20.26 -19.15 3.90
N GLY A 375 -20.96 -19.27 5.03
CA GLY A 375 -22.19 -18.53 5.28
C GLY A 375 -21.99 -17.01 5.25
N ARG A 376 -20.81 -16.51 5.60
CA ARG A 376 -20.50 -15.06 5.53
C ARG A 376 -19.99 -14.58 4.16
N LEU A 377 -19.18 -15.38 3.48
CA LEU A 377 -18.55 -15.03 2.20
C LEU A 377 -19.43 -15.35 0.99
N PHE A 378 -20.24 -16.39 1.09
CA PHE A 378 -21.05 -16.97 0.03
C PHE A 378 -22.51 -17.11 0.47
N TRP A 379 -23.01 -16.18 1.28
CA TRP A 379 -24.40 -16.15 1.73
C TRP A 379 -25.41 -16.25 0.57
N PHE A 380 -25.06 -15.72 -0.60
CA PHE A 380 -25.86 -15.79 -1.82
C PHE A 380 -25.91 -17.18 -2.49
N LEU A 381 -24.94 -18.06 -2.20
CA LEU A 381 -24.90 -19.46 -2.68
C LEU A 381 -25.53 -20.44 -1.69
N PHE A 382 -25.49 -20.12 -0.39
CA PHE A 382 -25.95 -20.98 0.69
C PHE A 382 -26.93 -20.20 1.59
N PRO A 383 -28.20 -20.04 1.17
CA PRO A 383 -29.20 -19.37 1.99
C PRO A 383 -29.42 -20.13 3.31
N LYS A 384 -29.70 -19.40 4.38
CA LYS A 384 -30.22 -20.00 5.61
C LYS A 384 -31.64 -20.51 5.32
N GLU A 385 -31.97 -21.67 5.89
CA GLU A 385 -33.25 -22.39 5.71
C GLU A 385 -34.51 -21.58 6.07
N ALA A 386 -34.37 -20.35 6.61
CA ALA A 386 -35.46 -19.46 7.00
C ALA A 386 -35.84 -18.38 5.96
N GLU A 387 -35.16 -18.28 4.81
CA GLU A 387 -35.57 -17.39 3.70
C GLU A 387 -36.30 -18.20 2.61
N GLU A 388 -37.50 -18.68 2.94
CA GLU A 388 -38.54 -18.97 1.94
C GLU A 388 -39.15 -17.63 1.49
N ASP A 389 -38.51 -16.93 0.55
CA ASP A 389 -39.22 -15.95 -0.29
C ASP A 389 -38.38 -15.58 -1.53
N ASP A 390 -38.87 -16.00 -2.71
CA ASP A 390 -38.88 -15.39 -4.06
C ASP A 390 -37.68 -14.59 -4.62
N ALA A 391 -36.51 -14.53 -3.98
CA ALA A 391 -35.33 -13.88 -4.54
C ALA A 391 -34.57 -14.87 -5.46
N ASP A 392 -34.73 -14.70 -6.78
CA ASP A 392 -34.00 -15.46 -7.81
C ASP A 392 -32.47 -15.33 -7.63
N PHE A 393 -31.70 -16.36 -7.98
CA PHE A 393 -30.24 -16.41 -7.83
C PHE A 393 -29.54 -15.21 -8.48
N VAL A 394 -30.06 -14.76 -9.61
CA VAL A 394 -29.60 -13.55 -10.32
C VAL A 394 -29.85 -12.29 -9.50
N GLY A 395 -31.00 -12.18 -8.82
CA GLY A 395 -31.32 -11.08 -7.91
C GLY A 395 -30.33 -11.00 -6.74
N ARG A 396 -29.97 -12.14 -6.14
CA ARG A 396 -28.98 -12.22 -5.05
C ARG A 396 -27.56 -11.86 -5.50
N ILE A 397 -27.17 -12.27 -6.70
CA ILE A 397 -25.90 -11.84 -7.32
C ILE A 397 -25.92 -10.34 -7.63
N CYS A 398 -27.06 -9.81 -8.09
CA CYS A 398 -27.24 -8.38 -8.30
C CYS A 398 -27.10 -7.62 -6.96
N ASP A 399 -27.71 -8.06 -5.87
CA ASP A 399 -27.53 -7.44 -4.55
C ASP A 399 -26.09 -7.55 -4.02
N PHE A 400 -25.37 -8.61 -4.40
CA PHE A 400 -23.96 -8.80 -4.07
C PHE A 400 -23.02 -7.83 -4.83
N TRP A 401 -23.27 -7.58 -6.13
CA TRP A 401 -22.45 -6.68 -6.97
C TRP A 401 -22.93 -5.22 -6.96
N VAL A 402 -24.21 -5.02 -6.72
CA VAL A 402 -24.93 -3.74 -6.64
C VAL A 402 -25.72 -3.80 -5.34
N PRO A 403 -25.13 -3.41 -4.20
CA PRO A 403 -25.91 -3.21 -2.98
C PRO A 403 -27.05 -2.28 -3.38
N SER A 404 -28.28 -2.80 -3.34
CA SER A 404 -29.40 -2.30 -4.13
C SER A 404 -29.41 -0.78 -4.26
N LEU A 405 -29.07 -0.31 -5.47
CA LEU A 405 -29.29 1.04 -5.98
C LEU A 405 -30.80 1.26 -6.19
N LYS A 406 -31.65 0.79 -5.27
CA LYS A 406 -33.01 1.30 -5.11
C LYS A 406 -32.90 2.64 -4.42
N VAL A 407 -32.48 3.60 -5.24
CA VAL A 407 -32.64 5.01 -5.01
C VAL A 407 -34.12 5.24 -4.69
N TYR A 408 -34.46 5.46 -3.42
CA TYR A 408 -35.75 6.00 -2.98
C TYR A 408 -35.95 7.47 -3.42
N ALA A 409 -35.41 7.87 -4.58
CA ALA A 409 -35.62 9.21 -5.15
C ALA A 409 -36.87 9.27 -6.03
N ALA A 410 -37.90 8.49 -5.69
CA ALA A 410 -39.19 8.52 -6.39
C ALA A 410 -40.39 8.72 -5.43
N GLU A 411 -40.17 9.06 -4.16
CA GLU A 411 -41.23 9.45 -3.22
C GLU A 411 -40.90 10.78 -2.53
N GLU A 412 -40.54 11.80 -3.32
CA GLU A 412 -40.53 13.20 -2.84
C GLU A 412 -41.23 14.12 -3.85
N SER A 413 -42.34 13.66 -4.41
CA SER A 413 -43.20 14.48 -5.28
C SER A 413 -44.64 14.01 -5.28
N ARG A 414 -45.29 13.95 -4.11
CA ARG A 414 -46.74 14.15 -3.99
C ARG A 414 -47.03 14.86 -2.67
N GLU A 415 -47.21 16.17 -2.78
CA GLU A 415 -47.90 16.98 -1.76
C GLU A 415 -49.23 16.32 -1.37
N GLY A 416 -49.49 16.23 -0.07
CA GLY A 416 -50.78 15.77 0.42
C GLY A 416 -50.83 15.49 1.92
N ASN A 417 -51.00 16.55 2.72
CA ASN A 417 -51.55 16.59 4.08
C ASN A 417 -50.76 15.94 5.24
N LEU A 418 -50.33 16.83 6.15
CA LEU A 418 -50.02 16.56 7.55
C LEU A 418 -51.16 15.77 8.22
N THR A 419 -50.83 14.62 8.82
CA THR A 419 -51.04 14.29 10.25
C THR A 419 -50.72 12.81 10.52
N VAL A 420 -49.44 12.45 10.57
CA VAL A 420 -48.84 11.45 11.46
C VAL A 420 -47.38 11.89 11.53
N ALA A 421 -46.77 11.96 12.72
CA ALA A 421 -45.33 12.07 12.80
C ALA A 421 -44.74 10.80 12.17
N GLU A 422 -44.44 10.83 10.87
CA GLU A 422 -43.57 9.85 10.23
C GLU A 422 -42.26 9.90 11.00
N LYS A 423 -42.11 9.00 11.97
CA LYS A 423 -40.82 8.72 12.59
C LYS A 423 -39.91 8.42 11.43
N LYS A 424 -38.95 9.32 11.16
CA LYS A 424 -37.82 8.99 10.29
C LYS A 424 -37.30 7.64 10.82
N PRO A 425 -37.15 6.60 9.96
CA PRO A 425 -36.68 5.29 10.43
C PRO A 425 -35.26 5.34 11.04
N TRP A 426 -34.61 6.50 10.93
CA TRP A 426 -33.23 6.74 11.30
C TRP A 426 -33.13 7.97 12.21
N GLY A 427 -32.44 7.80 13.34
CA GLY A 427 -32.03 8.90 14.22
C GLY A 427 -30.79 9.64 13.70
N SER A 428 -30.35 10.67 14.42
CA SER A 428 -29.13 11.43 14.08
C SER A 428 -27.84 10.63 14.30
N GLY A 429 -27.87 9.63 15.18
CA GLY A 429 -26.72 8.82 15.58
C GLY A 429 -25.68 9.54 16.43
N LEU A 430 -25.93 10.77 16.84
CA LEU A 430 -24.98 11.57 17.63
C LEU A 430 -25.03 11.19 19.11
N GLU A 431 -26.22 10.85 19.58
CA GLU A 431 -26.51 10.44 20.95
C GLU A 431 -26.95 8.98 20.97
N ARG A 432 -26.77 8.32 22.11
CA ARG A 432 -27.14 6.90 22.24
C ARG A 432 -28.65 6.73 22.22
N GLU A 433 -29.36 7.75 22.67
CA GLU A 433 -30.82 7.86 22.77
C GLU A 433 -31.47 8.11 21.41
N ASP A 434 -30.69 8.56 20.42
CA ASP A 434 -31.11 8.82 19.04
C ASP A 434 -30.22 8.07 18.04
N PRO A 435 -30.20 6.73 18.07
CA PRO A 435 -29.31 5.93 17.23
C PRO A 435 -29.69 6.00 15.75
N VAL A 436 -28.71 5.73 14.89
CA VAL A 436 -28.91 5.68 13.45
C VAL A 436 -29.98 4.63 13.08
N LEU A 437 -29.95 3.43 13.68
CA LEU A 437 -30.98 2.39 13.49
C LEU A 437 -31.92 2.34 14.70
N SER A 438 -33.23 2.44 14.43
CA SER A 438 -34.26 2.38 15.46
C SER A 438 -34.70 0.95 15.80
N GLU A 439 -34.61 0.03 14.85
CA GLU A 439 -35.08 -1.36 14.99
C GLU A 439 -33.92 -2.37 15.02
N LYS A 440 -34.09 -3.46 15.79
CA LYS A 440 -33.06 -4.51 15.94
C LYS A 440 -32.92 -5.39 14.70
N ASP A 441 -34.02 -5.66 14.01
CA ASP A 441 -34.04 -6.58 12.88
C ASP A 441 -33.22 -6.03 11.69
N GLU A 442 -33.07 -4.71 11.61
CA GLU A 442 -32.22 -4.03 10.63
C GLU A 442 -30.71 -4.23 10.88
N MET A 443 -30.31 -4.67 12.08
CA MET A 443 -28.91 -5.00 12.39
C MET A 443 -28.47 -6.35 11.79
N SER A 444 -29.42 -7.21 11.43
CA SER A 444 -29.12 -8.50 10.80
C SER A 444 -28.49 -8.33 9.41
N ASP A 445 -28.76 -7.22 8.73
CA ASP A 445 -28.22 -6.88 7.41
C ASP A 445 -27.01 -5.93 7.51
N PRO A 446 -25.77 -6.43 7.28
CA PRO A 446 -24.58 -5.62 7.36
C PRO A 446 -24.52 -4.49 6.32
N VAL A 447 -25.25 -4.61 5.21
CA VAL A 447 -25.29 -3.60 4.14
C VAL A 447 -26.12 -2.40 4.60
N LYS A 448 -27.30 -2.64 5.19
CA LYS A 448 -28.13 -1.57 5.77
C LYS A 448 -27.38 -0.78 6.82
N VAL A 449 -26.70 -1.48 7.75
CA VAL A 449 -25.86 -0.84 8.78
C VAL A 449 -24.78 0.07 8.16
N ARG A 450 -24.05 -0.42 7.14
CA ARG A 450 -23.02 0.36 6.45
C ARG A 450 -23.59 1.60 5.78
N TRP A 451 -24.71 1.44 5.06
CA TRP A 451 -25.35 2.53 4.35
C TRP A 451 -25.84 3.61 5.30
N ALA A 452 -26.38 3.21 6.45
CA ALA A 452 -26.83 4.12 7.48
C ALA A 452 -25.70 4.99 8.06
N ILE A 453 -24.57 4.36 8.34
CA ILE A 453 -23.34 5.05 8.73
C ILE A 453 -22.93 6.02 7.62
N TYR A 454 -22.86 5.57 6.37
CA TYR A 454 -22.47 6.41 5.23
C TYR A 454 -23.40 7.63 5.07
N LYS A 455 -24.71 7.43 5.15
CA LYS A 455 -25.71 8.51 5.05
C LYS A 455 -25.51 9.56 6.13
N THR A 456 -25.23 9.12 7.36
CA THR A 456 -25.01 10.03 8.49
C THR A 456 -23.74 10.85 8.32
N TYR A 457 -22.64 10.22 7.89
CA TYR A 457 -21.40 10.94 7.58
C TYR A 457 -21.55 11.89 6.39
N LEU A 458 -22.21 11.45 5.31
CA LEU A 458 -22.48 12.26 4.11
C LEU A 458 -23.32 13.50 4.43
N GLY A 459 -24.36 13.35 5.26
CA GLY A 459 -25.24 14.44 5.67
C GLY A 459 -24.55 15.50 6.54
N ARG A 460 -23.42 15.14 7.16
CA ARG A 460 -22.63 16.04 8.03
C ARG A 460 -21.44 16.67 7.33
N LEU A 461 -21.11 16.27 6.09
CA LEU A 461 -19.94 16.80 5.39
C LEU A 461 -19.99 18.33 5.28
N ASN A 462 -18.84 18.96 5.51
CA ASN A 462 -18.68 20.40 5.41
C ASN A 462 -17.36 20.74 4.67
N LEU A 463 -17.10 22.01 4.40
CA LEU A 463 -15.92 22.45 3.65
C LEU A 463 -14.61 22.39 4.44
N LYS A 464 -14.66 22.47 5.77
CA LYS A 464 -13.48 22.60 6.64
C LYS A 464 -13.09 21.32 7.38
N GLY A 465 -13.92 20.30 7.38
CA GLY A 465 -13.75 19.10 8.18
C GLY A 465 -14.35 19.20 9.58
N HIS A 466 -14.05 18.21 10.41
CA HIS A 466 -14.58 18.08 11.78
C HIS A 466 -13.45 17.76 12.75
N ARG A 467 -13.68 18.04 14.03
CA ARG A 467 -12.75 17.68 15.10
C ARG A 467 -12.79 16.18 15.38
N ASN A 468 -11.72 15.64 15.96
CA ASN A 468 -11.65 14.21 16.27
C ASN A 468 -12.70 13.76 17.31
N CYS A 469 -13.23 14.67 18.13
CA CYS A 469 -14.29 14.37 19.08
C CYS A 469 -15.67 14.19 18.41
N GLU A 470 -15.82 14.61 17.16
CA GLU A 470 -17.07 14.51 16.39
C GLU A 470 -17.13 13.24 15.55
N ASP A 471 -16.07 12.45 15.55
CA ASP A 471 -15.99 11.14 14.90
C ASP A 471 -16.89 10.12 15.61
N GLY A 472 -17.46 9.25 14.79
CA GLY A 472 -18.27 8.14 15.23
C GLY A 472 -19.77 8.43 15.30
N VAL A 473 -20.52 7.34 15.39
CA VAL A 473 -21.98 7.34 15.36
C VAL A 473 -22.51 6.16 16.15
N TRP A 474 -23.53 6.41 16.96
CA TRP A 474 -24.33 5.39 17.61
C TRP A 474 -25.23 4.73 16.60
N VAL A 475 -24.94 3.48 16.28
CA VAL A 475 -25.73 2.71 15.33
C VAL A 475 -26.97 2.16 16.02
N THR A 476 -26.87 1.72 17.29
CA THR A 476 -28.01 1.23 18.07
C THR A 476 -27.99 1.76 19.51
N ALA A 477 -29.17 1.87 20.12
CA ALA A 477 -29.31 2.26 21.53
C ALA A 477 -28.68 1.23 22.49
N GLU A 478 -28.53 -0.02 22.06
CA GLU A 478 -27.95 -1.12 22.87
C GLU A 478 -26.43 -1.02 23.02
N GLY A 479 -25.80 -0.05 22.39
CA GLY A 479 -24.40 0.31 22.64
C GLY A 479 -23.45 0.01 21.49
N TYR A 480 -23.95 -0.26 20.27
CA TYR A 480 -23.08 -0.37 19.11
C TYR A 480 -22.69 1.03 18.61
N PHE A 481 -21.48 1.45 18.97
CA PHE A 481 -20.87 2.68 18.49
C PHE A 481 -19.88 2.36 17.36
N ALA A 482 -20.13 2.92 16.17
CA ALA A 482 -19.20 2.85 15.06
C ALA A 482 -18.26 4.05 15.13
N PRO A 483 -16.97 3.87 15.47
CA PRO A 483 -16.06 5.00 15.72
C PRO A 483 -15.58 5.72 14.46
N HIS A 484 -15.94 5.23 13.27
CA HIS A 484 -15.50 5.78 12.00
C HIS A 484 -16.46 5.41 10.87
N ALA A 485 -16.35 6.13 9.76
CA ALA A 485 -17.21 6.01 8.59
C ALA A 485 -17.12 4.67 7.87
N HIS A 486 -16.18 3.78 8.20
CA HIS A 486 -16.06 2.46 7.55
C HIS A 486 -15.86 2.53 6.02
N ASN A 487 -15.36 3.68 5.56
CA ASN A 487 -14.94 3.99 4.21
C ASN A 487 -13.89 5.11 4.33
N PHE A 488 -12.67 4.86 3.87
CA PHE A 488 -11.56 5.79 4.09
C PHE A 488 -11.73 7.13 3.36
N LEU A 489 -12.34 7.14 2.17
CA LEU A 489 -12.55 8.38 1.40
C LEU A 489 -13.57 9.27 2.11
N LEU A 490 -14.67 8.67 2.55
CA LEU A 490 -15.69 9.38 3.31
C LEU A 490 -15.11 9.89 4.63
N GLN A 491 -14.27 9.09 5.28
CA GLN A 491 -13.57 9.51 6.48
C GLN A 491 -12.60 10.68 6.20
N ILE A 492 -11.81 10.66 5.12
CA ILE A 492 -10.95 11.80 4.75
C ILE A 492 -11.79 13.06 4.52
N MET A 493 -12.90 12.96 3.79
CA MET A 493 -13.79 14.10 3.52
C MET A 493 -14.43 14.63 4.80
N PHE A 494 -14.84 13.74 5.71
CA PHE A 494 -15.42 14.13 6.98
C PHE A 494 -14.38 14.80 7.88
N SER A 495 -13.22 14.17 8.03
CA SER A 495 -12.14 14.64 8.89
C SER A 495 -11.52 15.94 8.38
N PHE A 496 -11.24 16.09 7.08
CA PHE A 496 -10.46 17.22 6.54
C PHE A 496 -11.24 18.16 5.62
N GLY A 497 -12.52 17.88 5.38
CA GLY A 497 -13.39 18.67 4.53
C GLY A 497 -13.47 18.14 3.10
N ILE A 498 -14.58 18.50 2.44
CA ILE A 498 -14.88 18.09 1.06
C ILE A 498 -13.73 18.42 0.08
N PRO A 499 -13.14 19.64 0.07
CA PRO A 499 -12.09 19.97 -0.89
C PRO A 499 -10.86 19.07 -0.77
N ALA A 500 -10.40 18.81 0.45
CA ALA A 500 -9.23 17.96 0.70
C ALA A 500 -9.50 16.51 0.24
N GLY A 501 -10.66 15.95 0.57
CA GLY A 501 -11.01 14.59 0.15
C GLY A 501 -11.22 14.44 -1.36
N VAL A 502 -11.80 15.43 -2.04
CA VAL A 502 -11.91 15.42 -3.52
C VAL A 502 -10.53 15.46 -4.17
N LEU A 503 -9.62 16.33 -3.70
CA LEU A 503 -8.25 16.37 -4.21
C LEU A 503 -7.51 15.05 -3.97
N PHE A 504 -7.68 14.45 -2.80
CA PHE A 504 -7.13 13.14 -2.49
C PHE A 504 -7.63 12.07 -3.46
N LEU A 505 -8.94 12.03 -3.72
CA LEU A 505 -9.54 11.10 -4.67
C LEU A 505 -9.00 11.30 -6.09
N LEU A 506 -8.93 12.55 -6.56
CA LEU A 506 -8.38 12.87 -7.87
C LEU A 506 -6.93 12.42 -8.01
N LEU A 507 -6.11 12.61 -6.98
CA LEU A 507 -4.74 12.12 -6.97
C LEU A 507 -4.69 10.60 -6.96
N ALA A 508 -5.47 9.92 -6.12
CA ALA A 508 -5.53 8.46 -6.09
C ALA A 508 -5.90 7.88 -7.47
N VAL A 509 -6.93 8.42 -8.13
CA VAL A 509 -7.35 8.04 -9.48
C VAL A 509 -6.25 8.35 -10.51
N ALA A 510 -5.62 9.53 -10.43
CA ALA A 510 -4.56 9.91 -11.35
C ALA A 510 -3.34 8.97 -11.28
N VAL A 511 -2.95 8.51 -10.08
CA VAL A 511 -1.86 7.54 -9.94
C VAL A 511 -2.24 6.21 -10.59
N VAL A 512 -3.47 5.71 -10.34
CA VAL A 512 -3.96 4.46 -10.94
C VAL A 512 -3.94 4.54 -12.46
N LEU A 513 -4.52 5.59 -13.02
CA LEU A 513 -4.58 5.79 -14.48
C LEU A 513 -3.17 5.91 -15.07
N CYS A 514 -2.29 6.69 -14.44
CA CYS A 514 -0.91 6.83 -14.87
C CYS A 514 -0.18 5.47 -14.89
N CYS A 515 -0.30 4.69 -13.81
CA CYS A 515 0.31 3.36 -13.73
C CYS A 515 -0.29 2.41 -14.78
N LEU A 516 -1.61 2.33 -14.91
CA LEU A 516 -2.29 1.47 -15.88
C LEU A 516 -1.91 1.80 -17.33
N MET A 517 -1.94 3.08 -17.71
CA MET A 517 -1.55 3.52 -19.06
C MET A 517 -0.10 3.15 -19.37
N ARG A 518 0.81 3.32 -18.41
CA ARG A 518 2.23 2.95 -18.56
C ARG A 518 2.45 1.44 -18.56
N CYS A 519 1.57 0.65 -17.95
CA CYS A 519 1.61 -0.82 -18.03
C CYS A 519 1.19 -1.36 -19.40
N LEU A 520 0.27 -0.67 -20.09
CA LEU A 520 -0.22 -1.05 -21.41
C LEU A 520 0.71 -0.59 -22.55
N ASP A 521 1.54 0.42 -22.30
CA ASP A 521 2.52 0.90 -23.26
C ASP A 521 3.71 -0.09 -23.41
N LYS A 522 3.79 -0.71 -24.60
CA LYS A 522 4.83 -1.68 -24.97
C LYS A 522 6.22 -1.07 -25.07
N ALA A 523 6.34 0.23 -25.30
CA ALA A 523 7.63 0.89 -25.54
C ALA A 523 8.35 1.29 -24.24
N GLN A 524 7.61 1.48 -23.13
CA GLN A 524 8.17 2.10 -21.91
C GLN A 524 7.81 1.41 -20.58
N GLY A 525 6.89 0.44 -20.55
CA GLY A 525 6.34 -0.04 -19.28
C GLY A 525 7.41 -0.66 -18.38
N ASN A 526 7.81 0.04 -17.32
CA ASN A 526 8.65 -0.50 -16.25
C ASN A 526 7.83 -1.39 -15.31
N TRP A 527 8.42 -2.48 -14.81
CA TRP A 527 7.72 -3.44 -13.95
C TRP A 527 7.21 -2.83 -12.64
N PHE A 528 7.87 -1.78 -12.12
CA PHE A 528 7.43 -1.07 -10.92
C PHE A 528 6.10 -0.32 -11.09
N PHE A 529 5.67 0.02 -12.32
CA PHE A 529 4.32 0.56 -12.54
C PHE A 529 3.24 -0.49 -12.26
N VAL A 530 3.49 -1.76 -12.61
CA VAL A 530 2.58 -2.88 -12.31
C VAL A 530 2.47 -3.07 -10.81
N VAL A 531 3.59 -2.96 -10.08
CA VAL A 531 3.58 -2.95 -8.60
C VAL A 531 2.74 -1.80 -8.07
N GLY A 532 2.90 -0.60 -8.65
CA GLY A 532 2.10 0.55 -8.29
C GLY A 532 0.59 0.30 -8.44
N VAL A 533 0.16 -0.32 -9.55
CA VAL A 533 -1.24 -0.72 -9.74
C VAL A 533 -1.71 -1.60 -8.59
N PHE A 534 -1.02 -2.71 -8.30
CA PHE A 534 -1.45 -3.65 -7.24
C PHE A 534 -1.50 -3.01 -5.86
N MET A 535 -0.53 -2.15 -5.51
CA MET A 535 -0.51 -1.49 -4.21
C MET A 535 -1.68 -0.51 -4.07
N ILE A 536 -2.01 0.26 -5.12
CA ILE A 536 -3.10 1.24 -5.05
C ILE A 536 -4.46 0.55 -5.11
N THR A 537 -4.63 -0.48 -5.96
CA THR A 537 -5.89 -1.24 -6.00
C THR A 537 -6.13 -1.97 -4.68
N SER A 538 -5.07 -2.46 -4.01
CA SER A 538 -5.17 -2.98 -2.65
C SER A 538 -5.64 -1.93 -1.65
N PHE A 539 -5.01 -0.75 -1.63
CA PHE A 539 -5.38 0.36 -0.73
C PHE A 539 -6.79 0.88 -1.01
N VAL A 540 -7.09 1.28 -2.24
CA VAL A 540 -8.42 1.84 -2.59
C VAL A 540 -9.51 0.77 -2.50
N GLY A 541 -9.26 -0.44 -2.99
CA GLY A 541 -10.25 -1.50 -3.01
C GLY A 541 -10.66 -1.96 -1.61
N PHE A 542 -9.69 -2.04 -0.69
CA PHE A 542 -9.99 -2.36 0.71
C PHE A 542 -10.58 -1.14 1.44
N GLY A 543 -9.99 0.04 1.29
CA GLY A 543 -10.42 1.25 1.97
C GLY A 543 -11.82 1.76 1.59
N VAL A 544 -12.32 1.50 0.37
CA VAL A 544 -13.70 1.88 0.04
C VAL A 544 -14.72 1.09 0.88
N LEU A 545 -14.34 -0.12 1.30
CA LEU A 545 -15.18 -1.02 2.08
C LEU A 545 -14.80 -1.09 3.56
N GLU A 546 -13.68 -0.52 3.99
CA GLU A 546 -13.19 -0.55 5.36
C GLU A 546 -12.33 0.70 5.67
N ILE A 547 -11.79 0.82 6.87
CA ILE A 547 -10.81 1.88 7.18
C ILE A 547 -9.38 1.33 7.14
N ASP A 548 -8.50 1.97 6.37
CA ASP A 548 -7.11 1.49 6.15
C ASP A 548 -6.05 2.60 5.99
N TRP A 549 -6.38 3.80 6.44
CA TRP A 549 -5.53 5.00 6.40
C TRP A 549 -4.93 5.38 7.76
N ARG A 550 -4.83 4.43 8.72
CA ARG A 550 -4.19 4.72 10.01
C ARG A 550 -2.69 4.94 9.80
N LEU A 551 -2.14 5.88 10.55
CA LEU A 551 -0.71 6.18 10.52
C LEU A 551 0.11 4.96 10.93
N GLY A 552 1.22 4.74 10.25
CA GLY A 552 2.07 3.56 10.44
C GLY A 552 1.56 2.27 9.80
N GLN A 553 0.35 2.26 9.23
CA GLN A 553 -0.09 1.13 8.39
C GLN A 553 0.71 1.07 7.09
N LEU A 554 1.11 -0.14 6.72
CA LEU A 554 1.93 -0.39 5.54
C LEU A 554 1.19 -0.03 4.24
N SER A 555 -0.12 -0.27 4.18
CA SER A 555 -0.98 0.08 3.04
C SER A 555 -0.93 1.59 2.73
N PHE A 556 -1.11 2.41 3.76
CA PHE A 556 -1.12 3.86 3.66
C PHE A 556 0.27 4.39 3.28
N LEU A 557 1.34 3.85 3.88
CA LEU A 557 2.71 4.22 3.52
C LEU A 557 3.05 3.84 2.08
N ALA A 558 2.69 2.62 1.65
CA ALA A 558 2.93 2.14 0.30
C ALA A 558 2.22 3.03 -0.75
N PHE A 559 1.01 3.51 -0.45
CA PHE A 559 0.28 4.45 -1.31
C PHE A 559 1.11 5.73 -1.58
N PHE A 560 1.65 6.37 -0.55
CA PHE A 560 2.50 7.56 -0.74
C PHE A 560 3.83 7.24 -1.42
N VAL A 561 4.45 6.08 -1.17
CA VAL A 561 5.67 5.66 -1.89
C VAL A 561 5.36 5.51 -3.39
N VAL A 562 4.23 4.91 -3.75
CA VAL A 562 3.83 4.70 -5.15
C VAL A 562 3.46 6.00 -5.86
N GLN A 563 2.91 6.99 -5.15
CA GLN A 563 2.63 8.33 -5.72
C GLN A 563 3.86 8.99 -6.35
N TYR A 564 5.08 8.62 -5.93
CA TYR A 564 6.31 9.06 -6.58
C TYR A 564 6.29 8.83 -8.10
N LEU A 565 5.71 7.71 -8.55
CA LEU A 565 5.61 7.34 -9.96
C LEU A 565 4.71 8.28 -10.77
N LEU A 566 3.71 8.90 -10.14
CA LEU A 566 2.86 9.90 -10.78
C LEU A 566 3.61 11.23 -10.94
N LEU A 567 4.33 11.63 -9.89
CA LEU A 567 4.97 12.94 -9.77
C LEU A 567 6.24 13.06 -10.62
N HIS A 568 6.98 11.98 -10.83
CA HIS A 568 8.22 12.01 -11.62
C HIS A 568 8.02 11.60 -13.07
N LYS A 569 8.78 12.24 -13.97
CA LYS A 569 8.84 11.84 -15.39
C LYS A 569 9.76 10.65 -15.58
N CYS A 570 9.27 9.47 -15.19
CA CYS A 570 10.05 8.25 -15.36
C CYS A 570 10.09 7.84 -16.85
N GLY A 571 11.26 7.95 -17.49
CA GLY A 571 11.52 7.33 -18.81
C GLY A 571 11.41 8.21 -20.07
N GLU A 572 11.15 9.53 -19.98
CA GLU A 572 11.04 10.40 -21.18
C GLU A 572 12.39 10.75 -21.85
N GLU A 573 13.54 10.48 -21.23
CA GLU A 573 14.83 10.99 -21.71
C GLU A 573 15.58 10.12 -22.71
N ASN A 574 15.25 8.83 -22.87
CA ASN A 574 15.99 8.00 -23.81
C ASN A 574 15.76 8.39 -25.28
N GLU A 575 14.72 9.17 -25.62
CA GLU A 575 14.51 9.63 -26.98
C GLU A 575 15.39 10.84 -27.37
N LYS A 576 15.63 11.77 -26.44
CA LYS A 576 16.44 12.96 -26.74
C LYS A 576 17.93 12.66 -26.69
N THR A 577 18.39 11.86 -25.72
CA THR A 577 19.82 11.52 -25.58
C THR A 577 20.27 10.50 -26.63
N PHE A 578 19.39 9.57 -27.05
CA PHE A 578 19.69 8.61 -28.12
C PHE A 578 19.63 9.27 -29.52
N SER A 579 18.72 10.23 -29.76
CA SER A 579 18.70 10.99 -31.02
C SER A 579 19.88 11.96 -31.15
N LEU A 580 20.35 12.55 -30.05
CA LEU A 580 21.59 13.35 -30.02
C LEU A 580 22.86 12.48 -30.20
N SER A 581 22.91 11.29 -29.57
CA SER A 581 24.00 10.32 -29.75
C SER A 581 24.08 9.80 -31.20
N ASN A 582 22.94 9.56 -31.85
CA ASN A 582 22.92 9.14 -33.25
C ASN A 582 23.25 10.28 -34.23
N ARG A 583 22.87 11.54 -33.94
CA ARG A 583 23.34 12.69 -34.75
C ARG A 583 24.84 12.93 -34.59
N GLY A 584 25.39 12.78 -33.39
CA GLY A 584 26.84 12.89 -33.13
C GLY A 584 27.66 11.76 -33.77
N ARG A 585 27.13 10.53 -33.84
CA ARG A 585 27.76 9.41 -34.57
C ARG A 585 27.67 9.55 -36.08
N LYS A 586 26.61 10.15 -36.62
CA LYS A 586 26.47 10.42 -38.07
C LYS A 586 27.44 11.51 -38.54
N TRP A 587 27.68 12.53 -37.71
CA TRP A 587 28.68 13.57 -37.97
C TRP A 587 30.13 13.06 -37.90
N LYS A 588 30.47 12.23 -36.89
CA LYS A 588 31.82 11.63 -36.83
C LYS A 588 32.13 10.65 -37.96
N ARG A 589 31.11 10.05 -38.59
CA ARG A 589 31.30 9.13 -39.73
C ARG A 589 31.47 9.86 -41.07
N LEU A 590 30.93 11.07 -41.20
CA LEU A 590 31.06 11.90 -42.41
C LEU A 590 32.36 12.73 -42.47
N VAL A 591 33.08 12.87 -41.35
CA VAL A 591 34.31 13.69 -41.26
C VAL A 591 35.60 12.84 -41.28
N LEU A 592 35.50 11.51 -41.26
CA LEU A 592 36.66 10.60 -41.12
C LEU A 592 36.86 9.59 -42.25
N GLU A 593 36.15 9.71 -43.39
CA GLU A 593 36.52 8.95 -44.60
C GLU A 593 37.36 9.84 -45.53
N PRO A 594 38.67 9.58 -45.69
CA PRO A 594 39.38 10.05 -46.86
C PRO A 594 38.86 9.25 -48.06
N THR A 595 38.36 9.97 -49.06
CA THR A 595 38.00 9.46 -50.38
C THR A 595 39.16 8.63 -50.95
N SER A 596 39.07 7.30 -50.86
CA SER A 596 39.88 6.39 -51.64
C SER A 596 39.06 5.91 -52.84
N GLU A 597 39.29 6.59 -53.94
CA GLU A 597 38.85 6.21 -55.28
C GLU A 597 39.47 4.85 -55.64
N LYS A 598 38.65 3.80 -55.84
CA LYS A 598 39.08 2.55 -56.49
C LYS A 598 37.92 1.82 -57.16
N GLN A 599 37.96 1.88 -58.49
CA GLN A 599 37.74 0.82 -59.49
C GLN A 599 36.38 0.08 -59.51
N ARG A 600 35.60 0.38 -60.55
CA ARG A 600 34.50 -0.44 -61.07
C ARG A 600 35.03 -1.74 -61.70
N PRO A 601 34.35 -2.89 -61.54
CA PRO A 601 34.43 -3.98 -62.50
C PRO A 601 33.25 -3.92 -63.48
N TYR A 602 33.60 -4.10 -64.75
CA TYR A 602 32.71 -4.36 -65.88
C TYR A 602 31.84 -5.60 -65.62
N ILE A 603 30.54 -5.50 -65.90
CA ILE A 603 29.67 -6.65 -66.16
C ILE A 603 29.14 -6.49 -67.58
N GLY A 604 29.62 -7.36 -68.47
CA GLY A 604 29.04 -7.58 -69.78
C GLY A 604 27.80 -8.46 -69.68
N LYS A 605 26.78 -8.11 -70.45
CA LYS A 605 25.69 -9.00 -70.85
C LYS A 605 25.74 -9.12 -72.38
N LYS A 606 26.02 -10.32 -72.86
CA LYS A 606 25.53 -10.85 -74.14
C LYS A 606 24.50 -11.92 -73.78
N GLU A 607 23.39 -11.84 -74.51
CA GLU A 607 22.24 -12.76 -74.60
C GLU A 607 21.29 -12.82 -73.40
#